data_AF-A0A4V1QQN8-F1
#
_entry.id   AF-A0A4V1QQN8-F1
#
_cell.length_a   1.000
_cell.length_b   1.000
_cell.length_c   1.000
_cell.angle_alpha   90.00
_cell.angle_beta   90.00
_cell.angle_gamma   90.00
#
_symmetry.space_group_name_H-M   'P 1'
#
loop_
_entity.id
_entity.type
_entity.pdbx_description
1 polymer ?
#
loop_
_entity_poly.entity_id
_entity_poly.type
_entity_poly.pdbx_seq_one_letter_code
_entity_poly.pdbx_strand_id
1 'polypeptide(L)'
;MNDKKRHHFVPKAYLKAFTNGKGRVHVYRKDEPGTVLTVSPDGTGFERYYYSQPTPEEGTDHNRLEDMFSGIEGKWPQIVERIGKGENVNDVLPEIFEFIILQRVRVPASRDATEARLRGQVKSVFRDLLAKGFLPPPPASLRGRLDDVVVSIDPHKSIHGMVEDIQAAKAVFERIGLSAVRNNTSIPFLTSDNPVTWFDPSKPSEDIEPYGISKRDPVLLLFPISPSLLILGATDYMNIFARHGLQHSETREINWVKQINEQICRFAYKAVYASALGQEEMIVRHAGKSPVWEQTGAKGKLVFGERSTKLKWQK
;
A
#
# COMPACT_ATOMS: atom_id res chain seq x y z
N MET A 1 10.87 13.01 26.02
CA MET A 1 10.74 12.95 24.55
C MET A 1 9.47 13.66 24.15
N ASN A 2 9.47 14.37 23.02
CA ASN A 2 8.28 15.07 22.53
C ASN A 2 7.44 14.10 21.67
N ASP A 3 6.12 14.09 21.83
CA ASP A 3 5.26 13.15 21.10
C ASP A 3 5.30 13.40 19.59
N LYS A 4 5.54 12.34 18.83
CA LYS A 4 5.38 12.38 17.38
C LYS A 4 3.90 12.49 17.05
N LYS A 5 3.50 13.62 16.48
CA LYS A 5 2.08 13.88 16.15
C LYS A 5 1.73 13.51 14.72
N ARG A 6 2.67 13.63 13.77
CA ARG A 6 2.49 13.27 12.36
C ARG A 6 3.18 11.94 12.12
N HIS A 7 2.40 10.90 11.86
CA HIS A 7 2.90 9.56 11.61
C HIS A 7 2.82 9.30 10.11
N HIS A 8 3.97 9.14 9.48
CA HIS A 8 4.09 9.08 8.03
C HIS A 8 3.89 7.64 7.54
N PHE A 9 2.73 7.36 6.95
CA PHE A 9 2.50 6.08 6.26
C PHE A 9 3.22 6.00 4.92
N VAL A 10 3.55 7.13 4.30
CA VAL A 10 4.54 7.21 3.22
C VAL A 10 5.78 7.93 3.75
N PRO A 11 6.97 7.31 3.73
CA PRO A 11 8.16 7.89 4.31
C PRO A 11 8.53 9.22 3.64
N LYS A 12 8.98 10.19 4.43
CA LYS A 12 9.60 11.40 3.88
C LYS A 12 10.85 11.06 3.09
N ALA A 13 11.65 10.10 3.59
CA ALA A 13 12.86 9.63 2.94
C ALA A 13 12.59 9.06 1.54
N TYR A 14 11.47 8.37 1.37
CA TYR A 14 11.00 7.84 0.09
C TYR A 14 10.50 8.95 -0.84
N LEU A 15 9.58 9.80 -0.36
CA LEU A 15 8.99 10.87 -1.18
C LEU A 15 10.00 11.91 -1.67
N LYS A 16 11.14 12.08 -0.97
CA LYS A 16 12.24 12.95 -1.44
C LYS A 16 12.73 12.57 -2.84
N ALA A 17 12.74 11.27 -3.17
CA ALA A 17 13.15 10.79 -4.50
C ALA A 17 12.18 11.21 -5.61
N PHE A 18 10.95 11.58 -5.27
CA PHE A 18 9.90 12.02 -6.21
C PHE A 18 9.67 13.54 -6.18
N THR A 19 10.59 14.31 -5.60
CA THR A 19 10.48 15.77 -5.61
C THR A 19 10.88 16.37 -6.96
N ASN A 20 10.24 17.47 -7.34
CA ASN A 20 10.63 18.32 -8.45
C ASN A 20 11.88 19.15 -8.10
N GLY A 21 12.37 19.95 -9.05
CA GLY A 21 13.56 20.81 -8.85
C GLY A 21 13.46 21.84 -7.71
N LYS A 22 12.27 22.02 -7.10
CA LYS A 22 12.05 22.89 -5.92
C LYS A 22 11.93 22.08 -4.61
N GLY A 23 12.24 20.79 -4.63
CA GLY A 23 12.11 19.92 -3.46
C GLY A 23 10.66 19.64 -3.04
N ARG A 24 9.69 19.79 -3.96
CA ARG A 24 8.26 19.58 -3.71
C ARG A 24 7.72 18.43 -4.55
N VAL A 25 6.67 17.75 -4.07
CA VAL A 25 5.98 16.68 -4.79
C VAL A 25 4.59 17.15 -5.20
N HIS A 26 4.15 16.75 -6.39
CA HIS A 26 2.77 16.94 -6.84
C HIS A 26 1.92 15.80 -6.27
N VAL A 27 0.84 16.15 -5.59
CA VAL A 27 -0.07 15.22 -4.92
C VAL A 27 -1.44 15.35 -5.56
N TYR A 28 -1.94 14.23 -6.07
CA TYR A 28 -3.27 14.10 -6.64
C TYR A 28 -4.08 13.23 -5.71
N ARG A 29 -5.03 13.85 -4.99
CA ARG A 29 -5.90 13.11 -4.08
C ARG A 29 -6.97 12.39 -4.88
N LYS A 30 -7.22 11.14 -4.52
CA LYS A 30 -8.27 10.31 -5.12
C LYS A 30 -9.67 10.94 -4.96
N ASP A 31 -9.90 11.60 -3.84
CA ASP A 31 -11.17 12.27 -3.53
C ASP A 31 -11.33 13.63 -4.25
N GLU A 32 -10.23 14.22 -4.74
CA GLU A 32 -10.21 15.53 -5.40
C GLU A 32 -9.27 15.48 -6.64
N PRO A 33 -9.52 14.60 -7.62
CA PRO A 33 -8.53 14.24 -8.63
C PRO A 33 -8.22 15.37 -9.62
N GLY A 34 -9.10 16.37 -9.75
CA GLY A 34 -8.91 17.56 -10.57
C GLY A 34 -8.00 18.63 -9.94
N THR A 35 -7.66 18.50 -8.66
CA THR A 35 -6.86 19.49 -7.92
C THR A 35 -5.48 18.94 -7.59
N VAL A 36 -4.44 19.56 -8.15
CA VAL A 36 -3.05 19.23 -7.82
C VAL A 36 -2.55 20.06 -6.65
N LEU A 37 -2.04 19.41 -5.61
CA LEU A 37 -1.34 20.06 -4.51
C LEU A 37 0.17 19.94 -4.71
N THR A 38 0.91 21.02 -4.51
CA THR A 38 2.38 21.00 -4.57
C THR A 38 2.95 21.26 -3.18
N VAL A 39 3.43 20.21 -2.51
CA VAL A 39 3.80 20.25 -1.09
C VAL A 39 5.18 19.66 -0.85
N SER A 40 5.77 19.92 0.32
CA SER A 40 7.00 19.22 0.71
C SER A 40 6.67 17.77 1.09
N PRO A 41 7.64 16.83 1.05
CA PRO A 41 7.46 15.47 1.56
C PRO A 41 6.92 15.40 3.01
N ASP A 42 7.21 16.40 3.85
CA ASP A 42 6.68 16.48 5.22
C ASP A 42 5.17 16.78 5.28
N GLY A 43 4.65 17.48 4.26
CA GLY A 43 3.26 17.97 4.20
C GLY A 43 2.25 16.99 3.64
N THR A 44 2.62 15.74 3.37
CA THR A 44 1.73 14.71 2.80
C THR A 44 2.12 13.30 3.30
N GLY A 45 1.28 12.31 2.99
CA GLY A 45 1.57 10.91 3.30
C GLY A 45 1.58 10.59 4.80
N PHE A 46 0.84 11.35 5.61
CA PHE A 46 0.76 11.17 7.05
C PHE A 46 -0.67 11.29 7.58
N GLU A 47 -0.88 10.72 8.76
CA GLU A 47 -2.04 10.97 9.60
C GLU A 47 -1.60 11.31 11.01
N ARG A 48 -2.45 12.03 11.74
CA ARG A 48 -2.13 12.34 13.14
C ARG A 48 -2.28 11.08 13.98
N TYR A 49 -1.26 10.74 14.76
CA TYR A 49 -1.28 9.62 15.71
C TYR A 49 -1.64 8.27 15.09
N TYR A 50 -1.33 8.09 13.81
CA TYR A 50 -1.77 6.93 13.02
C TYR A 50 -1.32 5.60 13.63
N TYR A 51 -0.09 5.53 14.15
CA TYR A 51 0.47 4.32 14.79
C TYR A 51 0.42 4.34 16.32
N SER A 52 -0.35 5.23 16.93
CA SER A 52 -0.43 5.27 18.38
C SER A 52 -1.10 4.00 18.93
N GLN A 53 -0.61 3.51 20.07
CA GLN A 53 -1.11 2.29 20.71
C GLN A 53 -1.39 2.53 22.20
N PRO A 54 -2.48 1.97 22.76
CA PRO A 54 -2.69 1.99 24.20
C PRO A 54 -1.58 1.17 24.88
N THR A 55 -1.14 1.62 26.04
CA THR A 55 -0.20 0.87 26.88
C THR A 55 -0.95 0.07 27.95
N PRO A 56 -0.35 -0.98 28.53
CA PRO A 56 -0.95 -1.71 29.66
C PRO A 56 -1.22 -0.83 30.89
N GLU A 57 -0.51 0.29 31.04
CA GLU A 57 -0.57 1.22 32.17
C GLU A 57 -1.53 2.42 31.92
N GLU A 58 -2.58 2.22 31.13
CA GLU A 58 -3.59 3.26 30.76
C GLU A 58 -3.04 4.48 29.99
N GLY A 59 -1.82 4.40 29.45
CA GLY A 59 -1.20 5.43 28.60
C GLY A 59 -1.43 5.21 27.10
N THR A 60 -0.86 6.10 26.29
CA THR A 60 -0.77 5.90 24.83
C THR A 60 0.69 6.09 24.40
N ASP A 61 1.24 5.10 23.71
CA ASP A 61 2.54 5.19 23.07
C ASP A 61 2.39 5.74 21.65
N HIS A 62 3.01 6.90 21.42
CA HIS A 62 3.04 7.57 20.14
C HIS A 62 4.34 7.32 19.34
N ASN A 63 5.39 6.80 19.98
CA ASN A 63 6.74 6.93 19.46
C ASN A 63 7.35 5.62 18.98
N ARG A 64 7.12 4.48 19.65
CA ARG A 64 7.89 3.23 19.38
C ARG A 64 7.82 2.77 17.93
N LEU A 65 6.64 2.72 17.33
CA LEU A 65 6.49 2.29 15.93
C LEU A 65 7.14 3.29 14.96
N GLU A 66 6.98 4.59 15.20
CA GLU A 66 7.63 5.63 14.40
C GLU A 66 9.16 5.61 14.52
N ASP A 67 9.70 5.36 15.72
CA ASP A 67 11.14 5.20 15.95
C ASP A 67 11.69 3.97 15.21
N MET A 68 10.98 2.84 15.29
CA MET A 68 11.32 1.63 14.55
C MET A 68 11.33 1.88 13.04
N PHE A 69 10.26 2.49 12.50
CA PHE A 69 10.19 2.82 11.07
C PHE A 69 11.29 3.79 10.65
N SER A 70 11.61 4.78 11.47
CA SER A 70 12.67 5.76 11.18
C SER A 70 14.04 5.08 11.02
N GLY A 71 14.34 4.04 11.79
CA GLY A 71 15.58 3.27 11.66
C GLY A 71 15.72 2.57 10.30
N ILE A 72 14.63 2.01 9.79
CA ILE A 72 14.58 1.35 8.47
C ILE A 72 14.65 2.41 7.36
N GLU A 73 13.88 3.49 7.49
CA GLU A 73 13.80 4.58 6.53
C GLU A 73 15.12 5.36 6.38
N GLY A 74 15.91 5.46 7.45
CA GLY A 74 17.19 6.19 7.44
C GLY A 74 18.20 5.61 6.46
N LYS A 75 18.15 4.30 6.20
CA LYS A 75 19.06 3.60 5.27
C LYS A 75 18.66 3.77 3.81
N TRP A 76 17.36 4.02 3.55
CA TRP A 76 16.78 3.96 2.21
C TRP A 76 17.40 4.91 1.17
N PRO A 77 17.68 6.20 1.48
CA PRO A 77 18.22 7.12 0.48
C PRO A 77 19.54 6.66 -0.14
N GLN A 78 20.44 6.09 0.66
CA GLN A 78 21.73 5.57 0.20
C GLN A 78 21.53 4.35 -0.71
N ILE A 79 20.59 3.46 -0.36
CA ILE A 79 20.26 2.29 -1.20
C ILE A 79 19.74 2.73 -2.57
N VAL A 80 18.79 3.68 -2.61
CA VAL A 80 18.26 4.22 -3.88
C VAL A 80 19.35 4.90 -4.71
N GLU A 81 20.27 5.63 -4.07
CA GLU A 81 21.41 6.25 -4.76
C GLU A 81 22.32 5.21 -5.40
N ARG A 82 22.69 4.15 -4.67
CA ARG A 82 23.50 3.03 -5.18
C ARG A 82 22.81 2.32 -6.36
N ILE A 83 21.52 2.01 -6.22
CA ILE A 83 20.71 1.44 -7.31
C ILE A 83 20.71 2.39 -8.52
N GLY A 84 20.54 3.70 -8.28
CA GLY A 84 20.54 4.74 -9.30
C GLY A 84 21.87 4.94 -10.00
N LYS A 85 22.99 4.47 -9.43
CA LYS A 85 24.32 4.42 -10.08
C LYS A 85 24.59 3.10 -10.81
N GLY A 86 23.67 2.13 -10.74
CA GLY A 86 23.87 0.80 -11.31
C GLY A 86 24.82 -0.07 -10.48
N GLU A 87 25.05 0.27 -9.21
CA GLU A 87 25.95 -0.49 -8.34
C GLU A 87 25.34 -1.83 -7.94
N ASN A 88 26.20 -2.82 -7.69
CA ASN A 88 25.77 -4.05 -7.03
C ASN A 88 25.35 -3.72 -5.59
N VAL A 89 24.10 -4.05 -5.23
CA VAL A 89 23.50 -3.82 -3.90
C VAL A 89 23.10 -5.12 -3.22
N ASN A 90 23.69 -6.24 -3.65
CA ASN A 90 23.35 -7.56 -3.12
C ASN A 90 23.77 -7.75 -1.66
N ASP A 91 24.72 -6.96 -1.18
CA ASP A 91 25.15 -6.84 0.21
C ASP A 91 24.07 -6.28 1.14
N VAL A 92 23.06 -5.58 0.60
CA VAL A 92 21.97 -4.91 1.36
C VAL A 92 20.57 -5.38 0.93
N LEU A 93 20.46 -6.60 0.37
CA LEU A 93 19.15 -7.19 0.05
C LEU A 93 18.19 -7.26 1.24
N PRO A 94 18.62 -7.63 2.46
CA PRO A 94 17.73 -7.65 3.62
C PRO A 94 17.05 -6.29 3.86
N GLU A 95 17.78 -5.18 3.78
CA GLU A 95 17.24 -3.83 3.90
C GLU A 95 16.25 -3.49 2.78
N ILE A 96 16.52 -3.94 1.54
CA ILE A 96 15.61 -3.75 0.41
C ILE A 96 14.29 -4.49 0.66
N PHE A 97 14.34 -5.76 1.05
CA PHE A 97 13.14 -6.54 1.38
C PHE A 97 12.37 -5.95 2.56
N GLU A 98 13.07 -5.58 3.63
CA GLU A 98 12.48 -4.94 4.81
C GLU A 98 11.73 -3.65 4.42
N PHE A 99 12.34 -2.81 3.59
CA PHE A 99 11.71 -1.58 3.13
C PHE A 99 10.47 -1.84 2.27
N ILE A 100 10.55 -2.77 1.30
CA ILE A 100 9.41 -3.13 0.44
C ILE A 100 8.25 -3.66 1.28
N ILE A 101 8.52 -4.60 2.19
CA ILE A 101 7.50 -5.19 3.06
C ILE A 101 6.88 -4.11 3.95
N LEU A 102 7.70 -3.25 4.56
CA LEU A 102 7.22 -2.16 5.39
C LEU A 102 6.33 -1.19 4.61
N GLN A 103 6.72 -0.80 3.40
CA GLN A 103 5.92 0.04 2.51
C GLN A 103 4.59 -0.61 2.11
N ARG A 104 4.51 -1.93 2.07
CA ARG A 104 3.27 -2.64 1.76
C ARG A 104 2.29 -2.67 2.92
N VAL A 105 2.76 -2.87 4.15
CA VAL A 105 1.85 -3.23 5.26
C VAL A 105 1.39 -2.03 6.11
N ARG A 106 2.18 -0.95 6.14
CA ARG A 106 1.87 0.20 7.01
C ARG A 106 0.83 1.16 6.43
N VAL A 107 0.54 1.05 5.14
CA VAL A 107 -0.26 2.01 4.39
C VAL A 107 -1.76 1.88 4.67
N PRO A 108 -2.55 2.94 4.42
CA PRO A 108 -3.98 2.92 4.72
C PRO A 108 -4.73 1.82 3.97
N ALA A 109 -4.31 1.46 2.75
CA ALA A 109 -4.90 0.37 1.99
C ALA A 109 -4.89 -0.96 2.77
N SER A 110 -3.79 -1.29 3.46
CA SER A 110 -3.67 -2.51 4.28
C SER A 110 -4.53 -2.45 5.53
N ARG A 111 -4.51 -1.31 6.23
CA ARG A 111 -5.23 -1.16 7.50
C ARG A 111 -6.74 -1.13 7.29
N ASP A 112 -7.21 -0.37 6.31
CA ASP A 112 -8.63 -0.26 6.03
C ASP A 112 -9.18 -1.59 5.48
N ALA A 113 -8.40 -2.36 4.71
CA ALA A 113 -8.74 -3.73 4.33
C ALA A 113 -8.83 -4.67 5.55
N THR A 114 -7.88 -4.58 6.48
CA THR A 114 -7.92 -5.35 7.73
C THR A 114 -9.17 -5.03 8.55
N GLU A 115 -9.51 -3.75 8.70
CA GLU A 115 -10.71 -3.33 9.42
C GLU A 115 -11.99 -3.80 8.72
N ALA A 116 -12.04 -3.73 7.40
CA ALA A 116 -13.19 -4.22 6.63
C ALA A 116 -13.38 -5.74 6.78
N ARG A 117 -12.28 -6.51 6.75
CA ARG A 117 -12.31 -7.95 7.03
C ARG A 117 -12.80 -8.26 8.44
N LEU A 118 -12.25 -7.60 9.46
CA LEU A 118 -12.66 -7.78 10.85
C LEU A 118 -14.14 -7.40 11.06
N ARG A 119 -14.60 -6.33 10.41
CA ARG A 119 -16.01 -5.93 10.40
C ARG A 119 -16.90 -7.03 9.83
N GLY A 120 -16.50 -7.61 8.69
CA GLY A 120 -17.20 -8.73 8.07
C GLY A 120 -17.27 -9.96 8.99
N GLN A 121 -16.17 -10.28 9.68
CA GLN A 121 -16.11 -11.38 10.64
C GLN A 121 -17.06 -11.15 11.83
N VAL A 122 -17.08 -9.95 12.42
CA VAL A 122 -18.02 -9.61 13.51
C VAL A 122 -19.46 -9.77 13.04
N LYS A 123 -19.82 -9.25 11.86
CA LYS A 123 -21.16 -9.41 11.28
C LYS A 123 -21.51 -10.89 11.02
N SER A 124 -20.56 -11.72 10.60
CA SER A 124 -20.78 -13.15 10.41
C SER A 124 -21.04 -13.86 11.73
N VAL A 125 -20.17 -13.66 12.74
CA VAL A 125 -20.32 -14.27 14.06
C VAL A 125 -21.63 -13.84 14.73
N PHE A 126 -22.00 -12.56 14.61
CA PHE A 126 -23.25 -12.05 15.15
C PHE A 126 -24.48 -12.76 14.55
N ARG A 127 -24.50 -12.95 13.21
CA ARG A 127 -25.58 -13.70 12.54
C ARG A 127 -25.63 -15.15 12.99
N ASP A 128 -24.47 -15.80 13.10
CA ASP A 128 -24.40 -17.20 13.51
C ASP A 128 -24.89 -17.40 14.95
N LEU A 129 -24.49 -16.51 15.87
CA LEU A 129 -24.93 -16.57 17.26
C LEU A 129 -26.44 -16.29 17.40
N LEU A 130 -26.97 -15.34 16.63
CA LEU A 130 -28.41 -15.06 16.61
C LEU A 130 -29.21 -16.24 16.05
N ALA A 131 -28.77 -16.82 14.93
CA ALA A 131 -29.44 -17.98 14.32
C ALA A 131 -29.44 -19.22 15.23
N LYS A 132 -28.41 -19.37 16.08
CA LYS A 132 -28.31 -20.45 17.08
C LYS A 132 -29.02 -20.14 18.40
N GLY A 133 -29.64 -18.96 18.55
CA GLY A 133 -30.34 -18.56 19.78
C GLY A 133 -29.42 -18.22 20.95
N PHE A 134 -28.12 -18.00 20.72
CA PHE A 134 -27.16 -17.56 21.75
C PHE A 134 -27.24 -16.04 22.04
N LEU A 135 -27.93 -15.29 21.19
CA LEU A 135 -28.20 -13.86 21.39
C LEU A 135 -29.70 -13.63 21.51
N PRO A 136 -30.14 -12.62 22.30
CA PRO A 136 -31.53 -12.22 22.34
C PRO A 136 -32.00 -11.76 20.94
N PRO A 137 -33.31 -11.85 20.65
CA PRO A 137 -33.83 -11.35 19.38
C PRO A 137 -33.52 -9.85 19.24
N PRO A 138 -33.19 -9.38 18.02
CA PRO A 138 -32.90 -7.96 17.82
C PRO A 138 -34.13 -7.10 18.15
N PRO A 139 -33.91 -5.84 18.58
CA PRO A 139 -34.98 -4.86 18.74
C PRO A 139 -35.88 -4.80 17.52
N ALA A 140 -37.16 -4.47 17.70
CA ALA A 140 -38.14 -4.44 16.61
C ALA A 140 -37.68 -3.58 15.41
N SER A 141 -36.96 -2.48 15.69
CA SER A 141 -36.39 -1.57 14.69
C SER A 141 -35.30 -2.17 13.81
N LEU A 142 -34.66 -3.27 14.24
CA LEU A 142 -33.55 -3.94 13.55
C LEU A 142 -33.91 -5.32 12.98
N ARG A 143 -35.15 -5.79 13.17
CA ARG A 143 -35.61 -7.06 12.60
C ARG A 143 -35.52 -7.03 11.07
N GLY A 144 -34.82 -8.00 10.48
CA GLY A 144 -34.59 -8.06 9.03
C GLY A 144 -33.63 -6.99 8.48
N ARG A 145 -33.02 -6.18 9.35
CA ARG A 145 -32.16 -5.03 9.01
C ARG A 145 -30.79 -5.12 9.68
N LEU A 146 -30.32 -6.33 9.94
CA LEU A 146 -29.05 -6.55 10.63
C LEU A 146 -27.84 -6.08 9.80
N ASP A 147 -27.98 -6.06 8.47
CA ASP A 147 -26.93 -5.56 7.59
C ASP A 147 -26.73 -4.04 7.71
N ASP A 148 -27.76 -3.31 8.16
CA ASP A 148 -27.70 -1.86 8.44
C ASP A 148 -26.86 -1.54 9.69
N VAL A 149 -26.57 -2.55 10.53
CA VAL A 149 -25.76 -2.34 11.73
C VAL A 149 -24.35 -1.91 11.33
N VAL A 150 -23.97 -0.72 11.79
CA VAL A 150 -22.65 -0.17 11.63
C VAL A 150 -21.73 -0.78 12.69
N VAL A 151 -20.69 -1.48 12.23
CA VAL A 151 -19.66 -2.06 13.10
C VAL A 151 -18.37 -1.29 12.88
N SER A 152 -17.92 -0.59 13.92
CA SER A 152 -16.63 0.08 13.95
C SER A 152 -15.58 -0.85 14.55
N ILE A 153 -14.40 -0.89 13.95
CA ILE A 153 -13.27 -1.67 14.47
C ILE A 153 -12.35 -0.70 15.19
N ASP A 154 -11.86 -1.12 16.36
CA ASP A 154 -10.81 -0.39 17.06
C ASP A 154 -9.59 -0.25 16.11
N PRO A 155 -9.14 0.97 15.79
CA PRO A 155 -8.04 1.20 14.87
C PRO A 155 -6.72 0.56 15.32
N HIS A 156 -6.57 0.21 16.61
CA HIS A 156 -5.40 -0.52 17.11
C HIS A 156 -5.38 -1.97 16.61
N LYS A 157 -6.54 -2.60 16.39
CA LYS A 157 -6.63 -3.96 15.83
C LYS A 157 -6.05 -4.05 14.42
N SER A 158 -6.19 -2.99 13.62
CA SER A 158 -5.64 -2.97 12.26
C SER A 158 -4.11 -2.94 12.21
N ILE A 159 -3.43 -2.47 13.26
CA ILE A 159 -1.96 -2.46 13.35
C ILE A 159 -1.43 -3.88 13.55
N HIS A 160 -2.13 -4.72 14.31
CA HIS A 160 -1.80 -6.14 14.41
C HIS A 160 -1.93 -6.87 13.07
N GLY A 161 -2.83 -6.41 12.19
CA GLY A 161 -2.98 -6.91 10.82
C GLY A 161 -1.71 -6.81 9.98
N MET A 162 -0.81 -5.86 10.28
CA MET A 162 0.48 -5.76 9.58
C MET A 162 1.28 -7.06 9.70
N VAL A 163 1.21 -7.76 10.83
CA VAL A 163 1.93 -9.03 11.03
C VAL A 163 1.38 -10.10 10.09
N GLU A 164 0.06 -10.20 9.95
CA GLU A 164 -0.59 -11.12 9.02
C GLU A 164 -0.23 -10.79 7.57
N ASP A 165 -0.22 -9.51 7.21
CA ASP A 165 0.15 -9.04 5.87
C ASP A 165 1.63 -9.32 5.54
N ILE A 166 2.54 -9.23 6.52
CA ILE A 166 3.95 -9.62 6.35
C ILE A 166 4.06 -11.12 6.03
N GLN A 167 3.32 -11.97 6.76
CA GLN A 167 3.32 -13.40 6.51
C GLN A 167 2.73 -13.74 5.14
N ALA A 168 1.68 -13.04 4.72
CA ALA A 168 1.11 -13.19 3.39
C ALA A 168 2.10 -12.75 2.29
N ALA A 169 2.82 -11.66 2.51
CA ALA A 169 3.84 -11.17 1.57
C ALA A 169 4.98 -12.18 1.38
N LYS A 170 5.35 -12.96 2.41
CA LYS A 170 6.38 -14.00 2.31
C LYS A 170 6.08 -14.99 1.15
N ALA A 171 4.83 -15.43 1.03
CA ALA A 171 4.42 -16.34 -0.04
C ALA A 171 4.58 -15.73 -1.45
N VAL A 172 4.57 -14.40 -1.56
CA VAL A 172 4.84 -13.66 -2.80
C VAL A 172 6.35 -13.66 -3.08
N PHE A 173 7.16 -13.29 -2.08
CA PHE A 173 8.61 -13.16 -2.22
C PHE A 173 9.33 -14.47 -2.48
N GLU A 174 8.78 -15.60 -2.02
CA GLU A 174 9.30 -16.93 -2.35
C GLU A 174 9.11 -17.32 -3.83
N ARG A 175 8.32 -16.55 -4.60
CA ARG A 175 7.89 -16.88 -5.96
C ARG A 175 8.35 -15.89 -7.02
N ILE A 176 9.14 -14.89 -6.65
CA ILE A 176 9.61 -13.83 -7.56
C ILE A 176 11.11 -13.64 -7.43
N GLY A 177 11.73 -13.17 -8.50
CA GLY A 177 13.05 -12.55 -8.45
C GLY A 177 12.91 -11.04 -8.62
N LEU A 178 13.82 -10.27 -8.00
CA LEU A 178 13.85 -8.81 -8.12
C LEU A 178 14.86 -8.34 -9.16
N SER A 179 14.52 -7.26 -9.87
CA SER A 179 15.44 -6.50 -10.72
C SER A 179 15.20 -5.00 -10.53
N ALA A 180 16.26 -4.21 -10.59
CA ALA A 180 16.13 -2.76 -10.74
C ALA A 180 16.06 -2.41 -12.23
N VAL A 181 15.01 -1.68 -12.61
CA VAL A 181 14.79 -1.22 -13.98
C VAL A 181 14.94 0.30 -14.04
N ARG A 182 15.90 0.78 -14.83
CA ARG A 182 16.05 2.19 -15.17
C ARG A 182 15.10 2.59 -16.29
N ASN A 183 14.37 3.67 -16.08
CA ASN A 183 13.52 4.28 -17.09
C ASN A 183 14.30 5.37 -17.85
N ASN A 184 14.60 5.08 -19.12
CA ASN A 184 15.27 6.02 -20.05
C ASN A 184 14.26 6.67 -21.02
N THR A 185 12.98 6.74 -20.63
CA THR A 185 11.94 7.44 -21.41
C THR A 185 11.73 8.86 -20.91
N SER A 186 10.95 9.64 -21.66
CA SER A 186 10.54 11.00 -21.26
C SER A 186 9.41 11.04 -20.24
N ILE A 187 8.77 9.90 -19.92
CA ILE A 187 7.66 9.81 -18.99
C ILE A 187 8.18 9.31 -17.64
N PRO A 188 8.09 10.08 -16.55
CA PRO A 188 8.55 9.62 -15.25
C PRO A 188 7.60 8.56 -14.67
N PHE A 189 8.15 7.65 -13.86
CA PHE A 189 7.32 6.81 -13.01
C PHE A 189 6.56 7.65 -11.97
N LEU A 190 5.32 7.26 -11.73
CA LEU A 190 4.51 7.73 -10.61
C LEU A 190 4.78 6.86 -9.38
N THR A 191 4.41 7.36 -8.20
CA THR A 191 4.20 6.53 -7.02
C THR A 191 2.87 6.89 -6.33
N SER A 192 2.56 6.28 -5.20
CA SER A 192 1.31 6.51 -4.48
C SER A 192 1.49 6.33 -2.97
N ASP A 193 0.41 6.52 -2.23
CA ASP A 193 0.34 6.17 -0.81
C ASP A 193 0.26 4.68 -0.54
N ASN A 194 0.31 3.86 -1.60
CA ASN A 194 0.35 2.41 -1.58
C ASN A 194 1.39 1.92 -2.60
N PRO A 195 2.69 2.19 -2.35
CA PRO A 195 3.70 2.20 -3.41
C PRO A 195 4.16 0.81 -3.84
N VAL A 196 3.93 -0.22 -3.01
CA VAL A 196 4.26 -1.61 -3.32
C VAL A 196 3.00 -2.34 -3.73
N THR A 197 2.98 -2.76 -4.99
CA THR A 197 1.81 -3.37 -5.63
C THR A 197 2.18 -4.74 -6.18
N TRP A 198 1.28 -5.72 -6.11
CA TRP A 198 1.44 -6.96 -6.85
C TRP A 198 0.11 -7.53 -7.29
N PHE A 199 0.15 -8.26 -8.40
CA PHE A 199 -1.01 -8.85 -9.04
C PHE A 199 -0.57 -9.96 -10.02
N ASP A 200 -1.56 -10.69 -10.54
CA ASP A 200 -1.39 -11.62 -11.63
C ASP A 200 -1.41 -10.87 -12.98
N PRO A 201 -0.27 -10.76 -13.69
CA PRO A 201 -0.19 -10.02 -14.95
C PRO A 201 -0.84 -10.75 -16.13
N SER A 202 -1.23 -12.03 -15.97
CA SER A 202 -1.91 -12.80 -17.03
C SER A 202 -3.40 -12.48 -17.14
N LYS A 203 -3.97 -11.82 -16.12
CA LYS A 203 -5.38 -11.44 -16.10
C LYS A 203 -5.61 -10.14 -16.86
N PRO A 204 -6.74 -10.03 -17.60
CA PRO A 204 -7.21 -8.74 -18.12
C PRO A 204 -7.33 -7.70 -17.01
N SER A 205 -7.18 -6.42 -17.36
CA SER A 205 -7.17 -5.32 -16.40
C SER A 205 -8.36 -5.38 -15.43
N GLU A 206 -9.58 -5.59 -15.92
CA GLU A 206 -10.80 -5.61 -15.09
C GLU A 206 -10.93 -6.85 -14.18
N ASP A 207 -10.18 -7.91 -14.44
CA ASP A 207 -10.20 -9.17 -13.66
C ASP A 207 -9.05 -9.26 -12.65
N ILE A 208 -8.17 -8.25 -12.60
CA ILE A 208 -7.09 -8.21 -11.63
C ILE A 208 -7.68 -8.04 -10.22
N GLU A 209 -7.40 -9.02 -9.37
CA GLU A 209 -7.64 -8.93 -7.93
C GLU A 209 -6.39 -8.33 -7.25
N PRO A 210 -6.48 -7.11 -6.68
CA PRO A 210 -5.34 -6.48 -6.01
C PRO A 210 -4.77 -7.38 -4.92
N TYR A 211 -3.48 -7.73 -5.03
CA TYR A 211 -2.81 -8.62 -4.10
C TYR A 211 -3.36 -10.06 -4.01
N GLY A 212 -4.39 -10.39 -4.78
CA GLY A 212 -4.99 -11.71 -4.86
C GLY A 212 -4.18 -12.60 -5.80
N ILE A 213 -3.42 -13.54 -5.24
CA ILE A 213 -2.64 -14.50 -6.00
C ILE A 213 -2.93 -15.93 -5.53
N SER A 214 -3.23 -16.82 -6.47
CA SER A 214 -3.30 -18.26 -6.20
C SER A 214 -1.89 -18.86 -6.22
N LYS A 215 -1.74 -20.09 -5.70
CA LYS A 215 -0.44 -20.78 -5.61
C LYS A 215 0.28 -20.97 -6.96
N ARG A 216 -0.43 -20.89 -8.09
CA ARG A 216 0.11 -21.13 -9.44
C ARG A 216 0.17 -19.88 -10.32
N ASP A 217 -0.48 -18.80 -9.92
CA ASP A 217 -0.63 -17.60 -10.75
C ASP A 217 0.71 -16.89 -10.88
N PRO A 218 1.14 -16.43 -12.08
CA PRO A 218 2.34 -15.61 -12.18
C PRO A 218 2.17 -14.35 -11.33
N VAL A 219 3.27 -13.83 -10.81
CA VAL A 219 3.27 -12.63 -9.97
C VAL A 219 4.09 -11.55 -10.63
N LEU A 220 3.53 -10.35 -10.72
CA LEU A 220 4.24 -9.11 -11.02
C LEU A 220 4.14 -8.18 -9.81
N LEU A 221 5.28 -7.74 -9.29
CA LEU A 221 5.41 -6.74 -8.23
C LEU A 221 6.01 -5.47 -8.81
N LEU A 222 5.37 -4.33 -8.55
CA LEU A 222 5.85 -3.02 -8.95
C LEU A 222 6.11 -2.18 -7.69
N PHE A 223 7.32 -1.63 -7.61
CA PHE A 223 7.69 -0.66 -6.59
C PHE A 223 8.57 0.45 -7.18
N PRO A 224 7.96 1.52 -7.72
CA PRO A 224 8.70 2.70 -8.16
C PRO A 224 9.50 3.28 -7.00
N ILE A 225 10.80 3.50 -7.15
CA ILE A 225 11.66 4.04 -6.08
C ILE A 225 12.13 5.47 -6.38
N SER A 226 12.01 5.89 -7.63
CA SER A 226 12.17 7.27 -8.10
C SER A 226 11.43 7.44 -9.43
N PRO A 227 11.34 8.67 -9.98
CA PRO A 227 10.81 8.92 -11.32
C PRO A 227 11.51 8.16 -12.45
N SER A 228 12.74 7.68 -12.22
CA SER A 228 13.58 6.99 -13.21
C SER A 228 13.95 5.56 -12.81
N LEU A 229 13.48 5.05 -11.67
CA LEU A 229 13.86 3.73 -11.16
C LEU A 229 12.65 2.98 -10.62
N LEU A 230 12.56 1.70 -10.97
CA LEU A 230 11.58 0.74 -10.51
C LEU A 230 12.29 -0.48 -9.94
N ILE A 231 11.88 -0.95 -8.77
CA ILE A 231 12.12 -2.34 -8.38
C ILE A 231 10.96 -3.17 -8.94
N LEU A 232 11.30 -4.07 -9.85
CA LEU A 232 10.39 -5.01 -10.51
C LEU A 232 10.60 -6.39 -9.90
N GLY A 233 9.53 -6.99 -9.38
CA GLY A 233 9.53 -8.40 -9.00
C GLY A 233 8.71 -9.20 -10.00
N ALA A 234 9.22 -10.32 -10.49
CA ALA A 234 8.48 -11.18 -11.39
C ALA A 234 8.78 -12.66 -11.14
N THR A 235 7.79 -13.52 -11.35
CA THR A 235 7.98 -14.98 -11.27
C THR A 235 9.06 -15.46 -12.25
N ASP A 236 9.09 -14.90 -13.46
CA ASP A 236 10.08 -15.25 -14.48
C ASP A 236 11.52 -14.88 -14.08
N TYR A 237 11.69 -13.95 -13.13
CA TYR A 237 13.00 -13.50 -12.67
C TYR A 237 13.55 -14.36 -11.53
N MET A 238 12.76 -15.29 -10.98
CA MET A 238 13.13 -16.08 -9.79
C MET A 238 14.47 -16.79 -9.94
N ASN A 239 14.69 -17.47 -11.07
CA ASN A 239 15.92 -18.24 -11.30
C ASN A 239 17.17 -17.35 -11.46
N ILE A 240 17.02 -16.20 -12.13
CA ILE A 240 18.13 -15.24 -12.33
C ILE A 240 18.49 -14.61 -10.99
N PHE A 241 17.50 -14.17 -10.23
CA PHE A 241 17.69 -13.57 -8.92
C PHE A 241 18.31 -14.55 -7.92
N ALA A 242 17.88 -15.81 -7.90
CA ALA A 242 18.46 -16.83 -7.02
C ALA A 242 19.97 -17.07 -7.29
N ARG A 243 20.41 -16.88 -8.55
CA ARG A 243 21.82 -17.10 -8.94
C ARG A 243 22.69 -15.86 -8.80
N HIS A 244 22.13 -14.68 -9.05
CA HIS A 244 22.90 -13.44 -9.23
C HIS A 244 22.45 -12.30 -8.31
N GLY A 245 21.43 -12.51 -7.49
CA GLY A 245 20.78 -11.46 -6.72
C GLY A 245 20.08 -10.44 -7.62
N LEU A 246 19.89 -9.22 -7.09
CA LEU A 246 19.28 -8.11 -7.80
C LEU A 246 20.19 -7.67 -8.95
N GLN A 247 19.63 -7.72 -10.16
CA GLN A 247 20.28 -7.30 -11.39
C GLN A 247 19.69 -5.99 -11.92
N HIS A 248 20.48 -5.25 -12.67
CA HIS A 248 20.08 -4.00 -13.31
C HIS A 248 19.66 -4.23 -14.75
N SER A 249 18.61 -3.52 -15.16
CA SER A 249 18.15 -3.46 -16.55
C SER A 249 17.67 -2.04 -16.87
N GLU A 250 17.38 -1.77 -18.15
CA GLU A 250 16.83 -0.50 -18.59
C GLU A 250 15.66 -0.70 -19.55
N THR A 251 14.77 0.28 -19.61
CA THR A 251 13.69 0.36 -20.59
C THR A 251 13.75 1.67 -21.35
N ARG A 252 13.37 1.61 -22.63
CA ARG A 252 13.09 2.77 -23.48
C ARG A 252 11.64 2.74 -24.00
N GLU A 253 10.84 1.82 -23.48
CA GLU A 253 9.49 1.54 -23.92
C GLU A 253 8.48 2.45 -23.20
N ILE A 254 8.09 3.54 -23.87
CA ILE A 254 7.13 4.51 -23.33
C ILE A 254 5.81 3.84 -22.94
N ASN A 255 5.32 2.89 -23.75
CA ASN A 255 4.06 2.21 -23.47
C ASN A 255 4.13 1.34 -22.22
N TRP A 256 5.28 0.71 -21.95
CA TRP A 256 5.48 -0.09 -20.75
C TRP A 256 5.49 0.80 -19.49
N VAL A 257 6.14 1.97 -19.55
CA VAL A 257 6.11 2.95 -18.45
C VAL A 257 4.67 3.45 -18.19
N LYS A 258 3.90 3.72 -19.25
CA LYS A 258 2.48 4.09 -19.12
C LYS A 258 1.65 2.98 -18.46
N GLN A 259 1.87 1.72 -18.83
CA GLN A 259 1.19 0.57 -18.22
C GLN A 259 1.53 0.43 -16.73
N ILE A 260 2.80 0.64 -16.34
CA ILE A 260 3.19 0.66 -14.92
C ILE A 260 2.47 1.78 -14.19
N ASN A 261 2.54 3.01 -14.71
CA ASN A 261 1.90 4.16 -14.08
C ASN A 261 0.38 3.98 -13.98
N GLU A 262 -0.25 3.33 -14.95
CA GLU A 262 -1.66 2.95 -14.87
C GLU A 262 -1.94 2.04 -13.66
N GLN A 263 -1.13 1.00 -13.44
CA GLN A 263 -1.28 0.15 -12.26
C GLN A 263 -1.01 0.91 -10.96
N ILE A 264 0.00 1.79 -10.92
CA ILE A 264 0.24 2.66 -9.76
C ILE A 264 -0.99 3.54 -9.47
N CYS A 265 -1.60 4.11 -10.51
CA CYS A 265 -2.82 4.89 -10.36
C CYS A 265 -3.97 4.03 -9.84
N ARG A 266 -4.16 2.80 -10.32
CA ARG A 266 -5.23 1.90 -9.84
C ARG A 266 -5.03 1.43 -8.41
N PHE A 267 -3.79 1.16 -8.01
CA PHE A 267 -3.45 0.69 -6.66
C PHE A 267 -3.32 1.81 -5.64
N ALA A 268 -3.12 3.06 -6.07
CA ALA A 268 -3.16 4.23 -5.19
C ALA A 268 -4.45 4.27 -4.38
N TYR A 269 -4.36 4.61 -3.10
CA TYR A 269 -5.48 4.46 -2.17
C TYR A 269 -6.10 5.81 -1.80
N LYS A 270 -5.30 6.76 -1.33
CA LYS A 270 -5.69 8.16 -1.07
C LYS A 270 -5.05 9.13 -2.05
N ALA A 271 -3.85 8.86 -2.54
CA ALA A 271 -3.15 9.80 -3.40
C ALA A 271 -2.13 9.16 -4.34
N VAL A 272 -1.99 9.78 -5.52
CA VAL A 272 -0.88 9.56 -6.45
C VAL A 272 0.14 10.70 -6.27
N TYR A 273 1.43 10.37 -6.36
CA TYR A 273 2.54 11.30 -6.25
C TYR A 273 3.32 11.36 -7.56
N ALA A 274 3.66 12.57 -8.01
CA ALA A 274 4.44 12.81 -9.22
C ALA A 274 5.54 13.85 -8.99
N SER A 275 6.67 13.67 -9.67
CA SER A 275 7.76 14.65 -9.73
C SER A 275 7.56 15.73 -10.78
N ALA A 276 6.67 15.51 -11.75
CA ALA A 276 6.34 16.42 -12.83
C ALA A 276 4.85 16.35 -13.17
N LEU A 277 4.35 17.40 -13.83
CA LEU A 277 3.02 17.44 -14.44
C LEU A 277 3.01 16.66 -15.77
N GLY A 278 1.82 16.37 -16.30
CA GLY A 278 1.63 15.78 -17.64
C GLY A 278 1.07 14.35 -17.65
N GLN A 279 0.64 13.82 -16.49
CA GLN A 279 0.00 12.50 -16.38
C GLN A 279 -1.40 12.60 -15.73
N GLU A 280 -1.97 13.80 -15.65
CA GLU A 280 -3.22 14.10 -14.96
C GLU A 280 -4.41 13.32 -15.54
N GLU A 281 -4.47 13.17 -16.87
CA GLU A 281 -5.55 12.43 -17.53
C GLU A 281 -5.61 10.97 -17.04
N MET A 282 -4.46 10.30 -16.95
CA MET A 282 -4.37 8.93 -16.44
C MET A 282 -4.77 8.88 -14.95
N ILE A 283 -4.28 9.83 -14.17
CA ILE A 283 -4.56 9.89 -12.72
C ILE A 283 -6.06 10.07 -12.48
N VAL A 284 -6.70 11.00 -13.19
CA VAL A 284 -8.15 11.27 -13.10
C VAL A 284 -8.95 10.06 -13.55
N ARG A 285 -8.57 9.42 -14.67
CA ARG A 285 -9.25 8.22 -15.21
C ARG A 285 -9.36 7.09 -14.17
N HIS A 286 -8.36 6.94 -13.31
CA HIS A 286 -8.34 5.89 -12.29
C HIS A 286 -8.64 6.40 -10.88
N ALA A 287 -9.17 7.61 -10.72
CA ALA A 287 -9.43 8.19 -9.40
C ALA A 287 -10.43 7.37 -8.56
N GLY A 288 -11.44 6.78 -9.20
CA GLY A 288 -12.44 5.91 -8.56
C GLY A 288 -12.01 4.45 -8.35
N LYS A 289 -10.77 4.06 -8.71
CA LYS A 289 -10.27 2.69 -8.53
C LYS A 289 -9.22 2.68 -7.42
N SER A 290 -9.48 1.94 -6.35
CA SER A 290 -8.52 1.67 -5.26
C SER A 290 -8.68 0.22 -4.78
N PRO A 291 -7.64 -0.42 -4.19
CA PRO A 291 -7.78 -1.73 -3.54
C PRO A 291 -8.72 -1.62 -2.34
N VAL A 292 -9.90 -2.22 -2.42
CA VAL A 292 -10.91 -2.23 -1.35
C VAL A 292 -11.34 -3.65 -1.04
N TRP A 293 -11.66 -3.90 0.24
CA TRP A 293 -12.12 -5.21 0.67
C TRP A 293 -13.61 -5.39 0.34
N GLU A 294 -13.90 -6.41 -0.45
CA GLU A 294 -15.26 -6.87 -0.73
C GLU A 294 -15.51 -8.17 0.02
N GLN A 295 -16.58 -8.19 0.82
CA GLN A 295 -17.01 -9.37 1.57
C GLN A 295 -18.24 -9.99 0.88
N THR A 296 -18.14 -11.27 0.51
CA THR A 296 -19.27 -12.06 0.01
C THR A 296 -19.45 -13.29 0.90
N GLY A 297 -20.47 -13.24 1.77
CA GLY A 297 -20.71 -14.29 2.77
C GLY A 297 -19.54 -14.41 3.76
N ALA A 298 -18.99 -15.62 3.92
CA ALA A 298 -17.86 -15.89 4.82
C ALA A 298 -16.48 -15.59 4.19
N LYS A 299 -16.43 -15.38 2.87
CA LYS A 299 -15.18 -15.09 2.14
C LYS A 299 -15.11 -13.61 1.79
N GLY A 300 -13.91 -13.10 1.66
CA GLY A 300 -13.70 -11.77 1.10
C GLY A 300 -12.40 -11.73 0.32
N LYS A 301 -12.30 -10.73 -0.54
CA LYS A 301 -11.14 -10.49 -1.38
C LYS A 301 -10.97 -9.00 -1.59
N LEU A 302 -9.77 -8.61 -2.01
CA LEU A 302 -9.57 -7.25 -2.50
C LEU A 302 -10.04 -7.16 -3.94
N VAL A 303 -10.73 -6.07 -4.26
CA VAL A 303 -11.17 -5.71 -5.60
C VAL A 303 -10.78 -4.25 -5.86
N PHE A 304 -10.80 -3.82 -7.12
CA PHE A 304 -10.74 -2.39 -7.41
C PHE A 304 -12.13 -1.77 -7.30
N GLY A 305 -12.26 -0.77 -6.44
CA GLY A 305 -13.51 -0.04 -6.27
C GLY A 305 -13.32 1.31 -5.61
N GLU A 306 -14.42 2.00 -5.38
CA GLU A 306 -14.40 3.29 -4.70
C GLU A 306 -14.11 3.12 -3.21
N ARG A 307 -13.25 3.99 -2.69
CA ARG A 307 -12.92 4.01 -1.27
C ARG A 307 -14.09 4.62 -0.48
N SER A 308 -14.62 3.88 0.49
CA SER A 308 -15.57 4.45 1.44
C SER A 308 -14.89 5.42 2.41
N THR A 309 -15.53 6.54 2.72
CA THR A 309 -15.08 7.40 3.83
C THR A 309 -15.12 6.60 5.13
N LYS A 310 -13.99 6.54 5.83
CA LYS A 310 -13.88 5.85 7.11
C LYS A 310 -14.75 6.54 8.16
N LEU A 311 -15.66 5.79 8.77
CA LEU A 311 -16.41 6.25 9.93
C LEU A 311 -15.42 6.49 11.07
N LYS A 312 -15.46 7.67 11.70
CA LYS A 312 -14.58 7.99 12.82
C LYS A 312 -14.94 7.08 14.00
N TRP A 313 -13.97 6.34 14.51
CA TRP A 313 -14.10 5.70 15.82
C TRP A 313 -14.19 6.80 16.87
N GLN A 314 -15.34 6.88 17.55
CA GLN A 314 -15.53 7.79 18.69
C GLN A 314 -14.98 7.06 19.93
N LYS A 315 -14.01 7.71 20.61
CA LYS A 315 -13.54 7.31 21.94
C LYS A 315 -14.61 7.61 22.97
#